data_AF-A0A9D8DZ24-F1
#
_entry.id   AF-A0A9D8DZ24-F1
#
_cell.length_a   1.000
_cell.length_b   1.000
_cell.length_c   1.000
_cell.angle_alpha   90.00
_cell.angle_beta   90.00
_cell.angle_gamma   90.00
#
_symmetry.space_group_name_H-M   'P 1'
#
loop_
_entity.id
_entity.type
_entity.pdbx_description
1 polymer ?
#
loop_
_entity_poly.entity_id
_entity_poly.type
_entity_poly.pdbx_seq_one_letter_code
_entity_poly.pdbx_strand_id
1 'polypeptide(L)'
;MRGRGRMAGLAVVLTLVGTACTGTTTGAEAPVEVDRAQAAREATRELDAARRRDLGCANVVMSEGDRTTRPPEHFLRLTDAYAVAEPCWDKIVFTFESTGADMPPGYDIGYEKGPFTEGDAGQYTVETLGTAFLYVIFSPAASVKETGGRPQQTYLGNLRLTLRDMHHTEIVRKIIDGDGTVMWLIGLDVKRPFTVDAANNPPRVSVYIAR
;
A
#
# COMPACT_ATOMS: atom_id res chain seq x y z
N MET A 1 54.02 -3.09 -27.60
CA MET A 1 53.66 -1.66 -27.54
C MET A 1 52.82 -1.45 -26.27
N ARG A 2 53.42 -1.35 -25.07
CA ARG A 2 53.81 -0.11 -24.35
C ARG A 2 52.91 1.11 -24.60
N GLY A 3 52.17 1.49 -23.56
CA GLY A 3 51.46 2.77 -23.42
C GLY A 3 50.92 2.95 -22.01
N ARG A 4 51.81 3.24 -21.05
CA ARG A 4 51.46 3.64 -19.67
C ARG A 4 50.94 5.09 -19.68
N GLY A 5 49.78 5.34 -19.07
CA GLY A 5 49.34 6.67 -18.67
C GLY A 5 49.41 6.82 -17.16
N ARG A 6 50.43 7.53 -16.66
CA ARG A 6 50.50 8.14 -15.32
C ARG A 6 50.19 9.62 -15.47
N MET A 7 49.51 10.24 -14.50
CA MET A 7 49.72 11.61 -13.95
C MET A 7 48.65 11.81 -12.85
N ALA A 8 49.03 11.93 -11.57
CA ALA A 8 49.36 13.18 -10.87
C ALA A 8 48.14 14.13 -10.85
N GLY A 9 47.56 14.55 -9.72
CA GLY A 9 48.08 14.81 -8.38
C GLY A 9 47.81 16.27 -8.07
N LEU A 10 47.06 16.60 -7.02
CA LEU A 10 47.13 17.93 -6.40
C LEU A 10 46.57 17.86 -4.97
N ALA A 11 47.51 17.84 -4.01
CA ALA A 11 47.26 18.12 -2.62
C ALA A 11 47.20 19.64 -2.45
N VAL A 12 46.17 20.15 -1.78
CA VAL A 12 46.12 21.54 -1.32
C VAL A 12 46.39 21.53 0.16
N VAL A 13 47.62 21.89 0.52
CA VAL A 13 48.03 22.31 1.85
C VAL A 13 47.70 23.79 1.95
N LEU A 14 46.81 24.17 2.88
CA LEU A 14 46.63 25.56 3.30
C LEU A 14 47.03 25.67 4.77
N THR A 15 48.20 26.27 4.98
CA THR A 15 48.69 26.77 6.26
C THR A 15 48.80 28.29 6.15
N LEU A 16 48.13 29.04 7.03
CA LEU A 16 48.57 30.38 7.47
C LEU A 16 47.85 30.72 8.78
N VAL A 17 48.58 30.63 9.90
CA VAL A 17 49.22 31.74 10.66
C VAL A 17 48.26 32.35 11.69
N GLY A 18 48.68 32.25 12.95
CA GLY A 18 47.91 32.67 14.11
C GLY A 18 48.07 34.13 14.50
N THR A 19 47.17 34.52 15.39
CA THR A 19 47.33 35.66 16.30
C THR A 19 46.90 35.20 17.68
N ALA A 20 47.88 35.15 18.59
CA ALA A 20 47.65 34.95 20.01
C ALA A 20 47.05 36.23 20.61
N CYS A 21 45.83 36.13 21.13
CA CYS A 21 45.29 37.06 22.09
C CYS A 21 45.03 36.28 23.39
N THR A 22 45.92 36.47 24.36
CA THR A 22 45.71 36.14 25.77
C THR A 22 44.59 37.05 26.29
N GLY A 23 43.39 36.48 26.41
CA GLY A 23 42.24 37.11 27.04
C GLY A 23 41.51 36.07 27.88
N THR A 24 41.81 36.06 29.18
CA THR A 24 41.13 35.24 30.19
C THR A 24 39.67 35.67 30.27
N THR A 25 38.77 34.89 29.66
CA THR A 25 37.33 35.00 29.92
C THR A 25 36.75 33.59 29.96
N THR A 26 36.49 33.13 31.18
CA THR A 26 35.68 31.96 31.52
C THR A 26 34.27 32.18 30.95
N GLY A 27 33.93 31.48 29.87
CA GLY A 27 32.61 31.52 29.24
C GLY A 27 32.27 30.14 28.70
N ALA A 28 31.30 29.49 29.33
CA ALA A 28 30.92 28.11 29.11
C ALA A 28 30.52 27.83 27.64
N GLU A 29 31.27 26.95 26.98
CA GLU A 29 30.91 26.37 25.69
C GLU A 29 30.20 25.04 25.94
N ALA A 30 28.88 25.08 26.11
CA ALA A 30 27.96 23.95 25.91
C ALA A 30 26.53 24.51 25.80
N PRO A 31 25.83 24.32 24.67
CA PRO A 31 24.57 23.56 24.82
C PRO A 31 24.10 22.73 23.60
N VAL A 32 24.76 22.74 22.44
CA VAL A 32 24.16 22.18 21.20
C VAL A 32 23.95 20.65 21.24
N GLU A 33 24.82 19.91 21.91
CA GLU A 33 24.73 18.44 21.98
C GLU A 33 23.69 17.96 23.01
N VAL A 34 23.52 18.71 24.10
CA VAL A 34 22.51 18.43 25.14
C VAL A 34 21.09 18.66 24.61
N ASP A 35 20.91 19.70 23.81
CA ASP A 35 19.63 20.05 23.20
C ASP A 35 19.15 18.97 22.20
N ARG A 36 20.06 18.44 21.36
CA ARG A 36 19.74 17.32 20.44
C ARG A 36 19.38 16.03 21.18
N ALA A 37 20.13 15.70 22.24
CA ALA A 37 19.86 14.50 23.03
C ALA A 37 18.51 14.58 23.76
N GLN A 38 18.13 15.77 24.23
CA GLN A 38 16.83 16.00 24.86
C GLN A 38 15.69 15.92 23.83
N ALA A 39 15.83 16.58 22.68
CA ALA A 39 14.85 16.51 21.59
C ALA A 39 14.63 15.07 21.09
N ALA A 40 15.70 14.26 20.96
CA ALA A 40 15.59 12.85 20.57
C ALA A 40 14.84 12.00 21.61
N ARG A 41 15.04 12.26 22.90
CA ARG A 41 14.33 11.59 23.99
C ARG A 41 12.85 11.98 24.02
N GLU A 42 12.55 13.26 23.80
CA GLU A 42 11.17 13.76 23.70
C GLU A 42 10.43 13.14 22.51
N ALA A 43 11.05 13.13 21.33
CA ALA A 43 10.49 12.47 20.15
C ALA A 43 10.24 10.96 20.38
N THR A 44 11.17 10.27 21.05
CA THR A 44 11.01 8.85 21.42
C THR A 44 9.83 8.65 22.38
N ARG A 45 9.71 9.51 23.40
CA ARG A 45 8.58 9.47 24.35
C ARG A 45 7.25 9.75 23.67
N GLU A 46 7.22 10.66 22.70
CA GLU A 46 6.03 10.99 21.92
C GLU A 46 5.61 9.80 21.04
N LEU A 47 6.57 9.15 20.36
CA LEU A 47 6.33 7.92 19.60
C LEU A 47 5.81 6.78 20.50
N ASP A 48 6.41 6.59 21.68
CA ASP A 48 5.97 5.59 22.64
C ASP A 48 4.60 5.91 23.25
N ALA A 49 4.28 7.19 23.43
CA ALA A 49 2.97 7.62 23.88
C ALA A 49 1.91 7.41 22.79
N ALA A 50 2.23 7.74 21.53
CA ALA A 50 1.37 7.49 20.38
C ALA A 50 1.11 5.99 20.19
N ARG A 51 2.15 5.14 20.35
CA ARG A 51 2.03 3.67 20.26
C ARG A 51 1.17 3.07 21.38
N ARG A 52 1.14 3.71 22.54
CA ARG A 52 0.33 3.29 23.70
C ARG A 52 -1.10 3.82 23.68
N ARG A 53 -1.45 4.74 22.78
CA ARG A 53 -2.85 5.12 22.60
C ARG A 53 -3.59 3.91 22.06
N ASP A 54 -4.57 3.44 22.81
CA ASP A 54 -5.56 2.51 22.29
C ASP A 54 -6.31 3.21 21.15
N LEU A 55 -6.02 2.80 19.92
CA LEU A 55 -6.69 3.30 18.72
C LEU A 55 -8.10 2.70 18.56
N GLY A 56 -8.52 1.85 19.50
CA GLY A 56 -9.77 1.12 19.42
C GLY A 56 -9.78 0.08 18.31
N CYS A 57 -8.61 -0.42 17.87
CA CYS A 57 -8.53 -1.43 16.81
C CYS A 57 -9.40 -2.66 17.13
N ALA A 58 -9.49 -3.02 18.42
CA ALA A 58 -10.29 -4.14 18.90
C ALA A 58 -11.81 -3.89 18.86
N ASN A 59 -12.26 -2.64 18.68
CA ASN A 59 -13.68 -2.29 18.62
C ASN A 59 -14.25 -2.40 17.20
N VAL A 60 -13.43 -2.67 16.18
CA VAL A 60 -13.89 -2.87 14.81
C VAL A 60 -14.36 -4.31 14.65
N VAL A 61 -15.60 -4.47 14.19
CA VAL A 61 -16.18 -5.79 13.94
C VAL A 61 -15.59 -6.38 12.66
N MET A 62 -14.67 -7.33 12.83
CA MET A 62 -14.01 -8.07 11.76
C MET A 62 -14.25 -9.56 11.95
N SER A 63 -14.23 -10.34 10.87
CA SER A 63 -14.37 -11.79 10.94
C SER A 63 -13.63 -12.45 9.78
N GLU A 64 -13.43 -13.76 9.84
CA GLU A 64 -12.89 -14.53 8.72
C GLU A 64 -13.97 -15.06 7.76
N GLY A 65 -15.21 -14.62 7.95
CA GLY A 65 -16.35 -15.05 7.13
C GLY A 65 -16.53 -14.18 5.90
N ASP A 66 -17.19 -14.73 4.89
CA ASP A 66 -17.41 -14.06 3.61
C ASP A 66 -18.20 -12.76 3.78
N ARG A 67 -17.87 -11.79 2.93
CA ARG A 67 -18.52 -10.49 2.86
C ARG A 67 -19.12 -10.35 1.48
N THR A 68 -20.45 -10.29 1.44
CA THR A 68 -21.21 -10.16 0.20
C THR A 68 -22.15 -8.97 0.25
N THR A 69 -22.34 -8.33 -0.89
CA THR A 69 -23.39 -7.32 -1.10
C THR A 69 -24.14 -7.58 -2.39
N ARG A 70 -25.36 -7.05 -2.49
CA ARG A 70 -26.13 -7.17 -3.72
C ARG A 70 -25.56 -6.23 -4.78
N PRO A 71 -25.36 -6.71 -6.01
CA PRO A 71 -24.94 -5.86 -7.12
C PRO A 71 -25.95 -4.72 -7.38
N PRO A 72 -25.50 -3.50 -7.65
CA PRO A 72 -26.36 -2.44 -8.17
C PRO A 72 -26.76 -2.73 -9.62
N GLU A 73 -27.74 -1.97 -10.15
CA GLU A 73 -28.16 -2.09 -11.55
C GLU A 73 -27.13 -1.52 -12.53
N HIS A 74 -26.31 -0.57 -12.09
CA HIS A 74 -25.38 0.15 -12.95
C HIS A 74 -24.01 -0.50 -12.98
N PHE A 75 -23.42 -0.52 -14.17
CA PHE A 75 -22.08 -1.00 -14.41
C PHE A 75 -21.02 -0.02 -13.87
N LEU A 76 -19.93 -0.54 -13.30
CA LEU A 76 -18.84 0.27 -12.79
C LEU A 76 -17.52 -0.04 -13.48
N ARG A 77 -16.65 0.96 -13.59
CA ARG A 77 -15.35 0.83 -14.23
C ARG A 77 -14.26 0.98 -13.20
N LEU A 78 -13.42 -0.03 -13.01
CA LEU A 78 -12.25 0.10 -12.13
C LEU A 78 -11.32 1.17 -12.73
N THR A 79 -10.93 2.15 -11.92
CA THR A 79 -10.04 3.24 -12.34
C THR A 79 -8.75 3.28 -11.55
N ASP A 80 -8.79 2.89 -10.28
CA ASP A 80 -7.61 2.87 -9.42
C ASP A 80 -7.67 1.76 -8.37
N ALA A 81 -6.50 1.32 -7.93
CA ALA A 81 -6.34 0.35 -6.86
C ALA A 81 -4.99 0.58 -6.17
N TYR A 82 -5.00 0.64 -4.84
CA TYR A 82 -3.78 0.80 -4.06
C TYR A 82 -3.91 0.09 -2.71
N ALA A 83 -2.76 -0.13 -2.07
CA ALA A 83 -2.66 -0.75 -0.77
C ALA A 83 -1.78 0.10 0.15
N VAL A 84 -2.20 0.27 1.41
CA VAL A 84 -1.46 1.01 2.43
C VAL A 84 -1.56 0.31 3.78
N ALA A 85 -0.47 0.32 4.55
CA ALA A 85 -0.48 -0.10 5.93
C ALA A 85 -1.02 1.02 6.82
N GLU A 86 -2.03 0.73 7.63
CA GLU A 86 -2.55 1.62 8.68
C GLU A 86 -2.25 1.02 10.06
N PRO A 87 -2.24 1.81 11.15
CA PRO A 87 -1.79 1.31 12.46
C PRO A 87 -2.50 0.06 12.99
N CYS A 88 -3.77 -0.14 12.61
CA CYS A 88 -4.63 -1.23 13.04
C CYS A 88 -4.82 -2.35 12.00
N TRP A 89 -4.54 -2.08 10.72
CA TRP A 89 -4.88 -2.98 9.62
C TRP A 89 -4.08 -2.66 8.36
N ASP A 90 -3.95 -3.66 7.48
CA ASP A 90 -3.61 -3.41 6.09
C ASP A 90 -4.89 -3.03 5.33
N LYS A 91 -4.82 -1.98 4.52
CA LYS A 91 -5.97 -1.46 3.76
C LYS A 91 -5.72 -1.53 2.27
N ILE A 92 -6.62 -2.19 1.56
CA ILE A 92 -6.63 -2.24 0.09
C ILE A 92 -7.87 -1.49 -0.39
N VAL A 93 -7.68 -0.54 -1.30
CA VAL A 93 -8.76 0.30 -1.82
C VAL A 93 -8.87 0.10 -3.32
N PHE A 94 -10.11 -0.06 -3.78
CA PHE A 94 -10.47 -0.13 -5.19
C PHE A 94 -11.43 1.02 -5.49
N THR A 95 -11.06 1.87 -6.45
CA THR A 95 -11.87 3.03 -6.87
C THR A 95 -12.46 2.76 -8.23
N PHE A 96 -13.73 3.13 -8.38
CA PHE A 96 -14.49 2.94 -9.59
C PHE A 96 -15.04 4.26 -10.11
N GLU A 97 -15.29 4.30 -11.41
CA GLU A 97 -16.12 5.30 -12.07
C GLU A 97 -17.49 4.66 -12.32
N SER A 98 -18.56 5.32 -11.87
CA SER A 98 -19.93 4.86 -12.16
C SER A 98 -20.35 5.26 -13.58
N THR A 99 -21.04 4.37 -14.28
CA THR A 99 -21.73 4.73 -15.54
C THR A 99 -23.18 5.20 -15.31
N GLY A 100 -23.59 5.40 -14.06
CA GLY A 100 -24.97 5.73 -13.67
C GLY A 100 -25.02 6.30 -12.26
N ALA A 101 -25.77 5.67 -11.35
CA ALA A 101 -25.83 6.11 -9.96
C ALA A 101 -24.47 5.94 -9.25
N ASP A 102 -24.10 6.92 -8.44
CA ASP A 102 -22.84 6.97 -7.70
C ASP A 102 -22.86 6.01 -6.48
N MET A 103 -22.84 4.71 -6.76
CA MET A 103 -22.88 3.63 -5.78
C MET A 103 -21.73 2.65 -6.07
N PRO A 104 -21.07 2.07 -5.05
CA PRO A 104 -20.04 1.05 -5.24
C PRO A 104 -20.61 -0.21 -5.91
N PRO A 105 -19.75 -1.03 -6.55
CA PRO A 105 -20.19 -2.32 -7.06
C PRO A 105 -20.63 -3.24 -5.92
N GLY A 106 -21.45 -4.23 -6.25
CA GLY A 106 -21.61 -5.39 -5.39
C GLY A 106 -20.27 -6.11 -5.29
N TYR A 107 -20.07 -6.82 -4.20
CA TYR A 107 -18.86 -7.58 -3.98
C TYR A 107 -19.15 -8.96 -3.39
N ASP A 108 -18.28 -9.89 -3.70
CA ASP A 108 -18.14 -11.18 -3.04
C ASP A 108 -16.67 -11.35 -2.65
N ILE A 109 -16.40 -11.37 -1.35
CA ILE A 109 -15.05 -11.41 -0.79
C ILE A 109 -15.01 -12.51 0.25
N GLY A 110 -14.20 -13.53 0.00
CA GLY A 110 -14.12 -14.72 0.83
C GLY A 110 -12.76 -15.40 0.76
N TYR A 111 -12.52 -16.31 1.68
CA TYR A 111 -11.28 -17.10 1.68
C TYR A 111 -11.40 -18.29 0.74
N GLU A 112 -10.47 -18.39 -0.20
CA GLU A 112 -10.43 -19.45 -1.19
C GLU A 112 -9.12 -20.26 -1.11
N LYS A 113 -9.18 -21.49 -1.63
CA LYS A 113 -8.01 -22.37 -1.71
C LYS A 113 -7.51 -22.47 -3.15
N GLY A 114 -6.20 -22.38 -3.32
CA GLY A 114 -5.54 -22.62 -4.59
C GLY A 114 -5.50 -24.11 -5.00
N PRO A 115 -4.94 -24.41 -6.18
CA PRO A 115 -4.29 -23.46 -7.11
C PRO A 115 -5.28 -22.53 -7.80
N PHE A 116 -4.85 -21.30 -8.09
CA PHE A 116 -5.66 -20.30 -8.80
C PHE A 116 -5.22 -20.20 -10.27
N THR A 117 -6.19 -20.06 -11.16
CA THR A 117 -5.95 -19.94 -12.61
C THR A 117 -6.74 -18.78 -13.21
N GLU A 118 -6.23 -18.19 -14.28
CA GLU A 118 -6.86 -17.09 -15.02
C GLU A 118 -6.85 -17.32 -16.54
N GLY A 119 -7.65 -16.53 -17.26
CA GLY A 119 -7.84 -16.64 -18.70
C GLY A 119 -8.89 -17.69 -19.10
N ASP A 120 -9.10 -17.83 -20.41
CA ASP A 120 -10.11 -18.72 -20.96
C ASP A 120 -9.83 -20.17 -20.56
N ALA A 121 -10.78 -20.80 -19.85
CA ALA A 121 -10.65 -22.15 -19.31
C ALA A 121 -9.41 -22.37 -18.40
N GLY A 122 -8.94 -21.33 -17.69
CA GLY A 122 -7.87 -21.45 -16.69
C GLY A 122 -6.48 -21.69 -17.26
N GLN A 123 -6.20 -21.14 -18.45
CA GLN A 123 -4.94 -21.32 -19.19
C GLN A 123 -3.69 -20.90 -18.42
N TYR A 124 -3.78 -19.92 -17.53
CA TYR A 124 -2.63 -19.34 -16.85
C TYR A 124 -2.72 -19.56 -15.35
N THR A 125 -1.61 -19.93 -14.70
CA THR A 125 -1.56 -20.01 -13.25
C THR A 125 -1.38 -18.62 -12.65
N VAL A 126 -2.16 -18.29 -11.63
CA VAL A 126 -2.04 -17.03 -10.91
C VAL A 126 -0.90 -17.13 -9.88
N GLU A 127 0.01 -16.16 -9.91
CA GLU A 127 1.06 -16.02 -8.89
C GLU A 127 0.44 -15.79 -7.51
N THR A 128 0.89 -16.55 -6.51
CA THR A 128 0.45 -16.41 -5.12
C THR A 128 1.65 -16.28 -4.17
N LEU A 129 1.45 -15.51 -3.10
CA LEU A 129 2.37 -15.39 -1.96
C LEU A 129 1.53 -15.41 -0.67
N GLY A 130 2.04 -16.03 0.38
CA GLY A 130 1.30 -16.27 1.63
C GLY A 130 0.70 -17.67 1.74
N THR A 131 -0.08 -17.91 2.79
CA THR A 131 -0.71 -19.21 3.10
C THR A 131 -2.24 -19.17 3.14
N ALA A 132 -2.84 -17.98 3.15
CA ALA A 132 -4.28 -17.77 3.04
C ALA A 132 -4.59 -16.73 1.96
N PHE A 133 -5.71 -16.88 1.27
CA PHE A 133 -6.02 -16.06 0.11
C PHE A 133 -7.46 -15.55 0.17
N LEU A 134 -7.63 -14.23 0.19
CA LEU A 134 -8.92 -13.61 -0.06
C LEU A 134 -9.09 -13.46 -1.57
N TYR A 135 -10.14 -14.06 -2.11
CA TYR A 135 -10.58 -13.85 -3.48
C TYR A 135 -11.63 -12.75 -3.48
N VAL A 136 -11.42 -11.73 -4.29
CA VAL A 136 -12.22 -10.50 -4.30
C VAL A 136 -12.87 -10.39 -5.67
N ILE A 137 -14.19 -10.39 -5.71
CA ILE A 137 -14.98 -10.24 -6.93
C ILE A 137 -15.86 -9.01 -6.79
N PHE A 138 -15.81 -8.13 -7.78
CA PHE A 138 -16.73 -7.00 -7.91
C PHE A 138 -17.67 -7.21 -9.09
N SER A 139 -18.98 -6.99 -8.90
CA SER A 139 -19.96 -7.02 -9.97
C SER A 139 -21.13 -6.03 -9.75
N PRO A 140 -21.73 -5.47 -10.81
CA PRO A 140 -21.25 -5.54 -12.19
C PRO A 140 -20.09 -4.53 -12.41
N ALA A 141 -18.94 -5.01 -12.86
CA ALA A 141 -17.76 -4.19 -13.03
C ALA A 141 -16.85 -4.65 -14.19
N ALA A 142 -16.06 -3.74 -14.76
CA ALA A 142 -14.94 -4.07 -15.65
C ALA A 142 -13.79 -3.07 -15.51
N SER A 143 -12.62 -3.43 -16.00
CA SER A 143 -11.43 -2.57 -16.08
C SER A 143 -11.27 -1.93 -17.46
N VAL A 144 -12.31 -2.01 -18.30
CA VAL A 144 -12.34 -1.47 -19.67
C VAL A 144 -13.60 -0.67 -19.93
N LYS A 145 -13.53 0.22 -20.91
CA LYS A 145 -14.66 0.88 -21.55
C LYS A 145 -14.71 0.62 -23.04
N GLU A 146 -15.90 0.30 -23.53
CA GLU A 146 -16.16 0.21 -24.95
C GLU A 146 -16.40 1.62 -25.51
N THR A 147 -15.60 2.02 -26.49
CA THR A 147 -15.78 3.29 -27.20
C THR A 147 -15.64 3.03 -28.70
N GLY A 148 -16.72 3.18 -29.45
CA GLY A 148 -16.73 2.90 -30.90
C GLY A 148 -16.39 1.45 -31.25
N GLY A 149 -16.76 0.49 -30.38
CA GLY A 149 -16.48 -0.94 -30.56
C GLY A 149 -15.02 -1.34 -30.33
N ARG A 150 -14.24 -0.50 -29.63
CA ARG A 150 -12.88 -0.82 -29.20
C ARG A 150 -12.79 -0.76 -27.68
N PRO A 151 -12.23 -1.79 -27.01
CA PRO A 151 -11.98 -1.75 -25.59
C PRO A 151 -10.82 -0.78 -25.28
N GLN A 152 -11.06 0.15 -24.37
CA GLN A 152 -10.06 1.04 -23.79
C GLN A 152 -9.94 0.74 -22.29
N GLN A 153 -8.73 0.50 -21.81
CA GLN A 153 -8.48 0.27 -20.37
C GLN A 153 -8.87 1.51 -19.54
N THR A 154 -9.58 1.28 -18.44
CA THR A 154 -9.92 2.32 -17.44
C THR A 154 -9.00 2.23 -16.23
N TYR A 155 -8.58 1.01 -15.87
CA TYR A 155 -7.55 0.81 -14.86
C TYR A 155 -6.18 0.79 -15.52
N LEU A 156 -5.33 1.75 -15.15
CA LEU A 156 -3.96 1.89 -15.68
C LEU A 156 -2.89 1.54 -14.64
N GLY A 157 -3.31 1.08 -13.45
CA GLY A 157 -2.41 0.71 -12.38
C GLY A 157 -1.73 -0.64 -12.60
N ASN A 158 -0.86 -1.00 -11.66
CA ASN A 158 -0.10 -2.25 -11.73
C ASN A 158 -1.00 -3.47 -11.54
N LEU A 159 -0.70 -4.57 -12.23
CA LEU A 159 -1.36 -5.86 -11.99
C LEU A 159 -0.99 -6.47 -10.64
N ARG A 160 0.16 -6.08 -10.08
CA ARG A 160 0.58 -6.37 -8.71
C ARG A 160 0.77 -5.05 -7.98
N LEU A 161 0.00 -4.80 -6.92
CA LEU A 161 0.13 -3.56 -6.18
C LEU A 161 1.48 -3.48 -5.48
N THR A 162 1.99 -2.27 -5.34
CA THR A 162 3.16 -2.01 -4.51
C THR A 162 2.75 -2.08 -3.05
N LEU A 163 3.41 -2.95 -2.29
CA LEU A 163 3.19 -3.10 -0.86
C LEU A 163 4.36 -2.46 -0.12
N ARG A 164 4.07 -1.49 0.75
CA ARG A 164 5.07 -0.82 1.60
C ARG A 164 4.65 -0.98 3.04
N ASP A 165 5.53 -1.56 3.84
CA ASP A 165 5.35 -1.69 5.29
C ASP A 165 4.06 -2.40 5.71
N MET A 166 3.54 -3.30 4.85
CA MET A 166 2.37 -4.13 5.14
C MET A 166 2.67 -5.06 6.31
N HIS A 167 1.66 -5.28 7.16
CA HIS A 167 1.78 -6.12 8.32
C HIS A 167 1.69 -7.60 7.96
N HIS A 168 0.68 -7.96 7.16
CA HIS A 168 0.30 -9.36 6.86
C HIS A 168 0.00 -9.62 5.39
N THR A 169 -0.15 -8.56 4.60
CA THR A 169 -0.41 -8.66 3.16
C THR A 169 0.87 -8.93 2.39
N GLU A 170 0.95 -10.09 1.75
CA GLU A 170 2.13 -10.57 1.01
C GLU A 170 2.02 -10.28 -0.50
N ILE A 171 0.81 -10.29 -1.04
CA ILE A 171 0.52 -9.94 -2.43
C ILE A 171 -0.89 -9.39 -2.58
N VAL A 172 -1.05 -8.38 -3.44
CA VAL A 172 -2.35 -7.98 -3.99
C VAL A 172 -2.21 -7.98 -5.50
N ARG A 173 -2.91 -8.90 -6.16
CA ARG A 173 -2.77 -9.14 -7.60
C ARG A 173 -4.13 -9.07 -8.28
N LYS A 174 -4.20 -8.29 -9.35
CA LYS A 174 -5.33 -8.26 -10.26
C LYS A 174 -5.35 -9.55 -11.07
N ILE A 175 -6.54 -10.13 -11.20
CA ILE A 175 -6.82 -11.27 -12.07
C ILE A 175 -7.46 -10.73 -13.36
N ILE A 176 -7.31 -11.45 -14.48
CA ILE A 176 -8.04 -11.15 -15.72
C ILE A 176 -9.55 -11.01 -15.39
N ASP A 177 -10.18 -9.95 -15.89
CA ASP A 177 -11.61 -9.70 -15.67
C ASP A 177 -12.46 -10.85 -16.22
N GLY A 178 -13.55 -11.16 -15.53
CA GLY A 178 -14.57 -12.07 -16.03
C GLY A 178 -15.66 -11.33 -16.81
N ASP A 179 -16.69 -12.06 -17.21
CA ASP A 179 -17.87 -11.45 -17.82
C ASP A 179 -18.62 -10.59 -16.79
N GLY A 180 -18.45 -9.28 -16.88
CA GLY A 180 -19.04 -8.31 -15.95
C GLY A 180 -18.43 -8.32 -14.55
N THR A 181 -17.23 -8.89 -14.36
CA THR A 181 -16.56 -8.92 -13.06
C THR A 181 -15.12 -8.42 -13.09
N VAL A 182 -14.74 -7.71 -12.03
CA VAL A 182 -13.34 -7.38 -11.72
C VAL A 182 -12.89 -8.25 -10.57
N MET A 183 -11.76 -8.95 -10.74
CA MET A 183 -11.28 -9.93 -9.78
C MET A 183 -9.87 -9.60 -9.28
N TRP A 184 -9.65 -9.80 -7.98
CA TRP A 184 -8.37 -9.62 -7.32
C TRP A 184 -8.11 -10.76 -6.34
N LEU A 185 -6.83 -11.08 -6.16
CA LEU A 185 -6.34 -12.00 -5.14
C LEU A 185 -5.52 -11.21 -4.11
N ILE A 186 -5.84 -11.39 -2.84
CA ILE A 186 -5.03 -10.89 -1.72
C ILE A 186 -4.45 -12.09 -0.99
N GLY A 187 -3.13 -12.24 -1.02
CA GLY A 187 -2.42 -13.27 -0.29
C GLY A 187 -1.90 -12.75 1.05
N LEU A 188 -2.13 -13.54 2.11
CA LEU A 188 -1.85 -13.21 3.50
C LEU A 188 -0.90 -14.23 4.12
N ASP A 189 -0.13 -13.78 5.11
CA ASP A 189 0.76 -14.65 5.90
C ASP A 189 0.03 -15.85 6.52
N VAL A 190 -1.16 -15.61 7.09
CA VAL A 190 -2.13 -16.57 7.64
C VAL A 190 -3.55 -16.07 7.40
N LYS A 191 -4.55 -16.88 7.75
CA LYS A 191 -5.94 -16.44 7.73
C LYS A 191 -6.15 -15.37 8.81
N ARG A 192 -6.69 -14.22 8.42
CA ARG A 192 -6.87 -13.02 9.27
C ARG A 192 -8.33 -12.56 9.25
N PRO A 193 -8.88 -12.03 10.35
CA PRO A 193 -10.15 -11.32 10.30
C PRO A 193 -10.08 -10.13 9.33
N PHE A 194 -11.14 -9.90 8.57
CA PHE A 194 -11.27 -8.75 7.69
C PHE A 194 -12.66 -8.12 7.79
N THR A 195 -12.76 -6.89 7.28
CA THR A 195 -14.03 -6.22 7.03
C THR A 195 -13.95 -5.43 5.73
N VAL A 196 -15.10 -4.99 5.25
CA VAL A 196 -15.24 -4.27 3.98
C VAL A 196 -16.08 -3.03 4.22
N ASP A 197 -15.58 -1.89 3.76
CA ASP A 197 -16.35 -0.64 3.67
C ASP A 197 -16.58 -0.31 2.21
N ALA A 198 -17.78 0.17 1.91
CA ALA A 198 -18.15 0.58 0.57
C ALA A 198 -18.74 1.97 0.66
N ALA A 199 -18.25 2.87 -0.19
CA ALA A 199 -18.61 4.27 -0.10
C ALA A 199 -18.79 4.90 -1.48
N ASN A 200 -19.59 5.96 -1.49
CA ASN A 200 -19.92 6.74 -2.67
C ASN A 200 -18.96 7.95 -2.80
N ASN A 201 -18.99 8.63 -3.95
CA ASN A 201 -18.31 9.88 -4.26
C ASN A 201 -16.79 9.91 -3.92
N PRO A 202 -15.90 9.28 -4.72
CA PRO A 202 -16.22 8.34 -5.79
C PRO A 202 -16.61 6.96 -5.25
N PRO A 203 -17.26 6.11 -6.06
CA PRO A 203 -17.55 4.73 -5.70
C PRO A 203 -16.26 4.00 -5.37
N ARG A 204 -16.18 3.44 -4.17
CA ARG A 204 -15.00 2.73 -3.69
C ARG A 204 -15.37 1.56 -2.80
N VAL A 205 -14.54 0.53 -2.85
CA VAL A 205 -14.57 -0.59 -1.90
C VAL A 205 -13.21 -0.68 -1.22
N SER A 206 -13.21 -0.68 0.10
CA SER A 206 -12.00 -0.82 0.92
C SER A 206 -12.06 -2.12 1.70
N VAL A 207 -11.02 -2.95 1.59
CA VAL A 207 -10.84 -4.17 2.37
C VAL A 207 -9.82 -3.87 3.46
N TYR A 208 -10.21 -4.13 4.71
CA TYR A 208 -9.38 -3.93 5.89
C TYR A 208 -9.04 -5.29 6.46
N ILE A 209 -7.75 -5.59 6.61
CA ILE A 209 -7.24 -6.87 7.12
C ILE A 209 -6.62 -6.61 8.49
N ALA A 210 -7.11 -7.32 9.51
CA ALA A 210 -6.64 -7.15 10.86
C ALA A 210 -5.13 -7.44 10.96
N ARG A 211 -4.48 -6.64 11.80
CA ARG A 211 -3.14 -6.93 12.29
C ARG A 211 -3.09 -8.20 13.15
#